data_AF-A0A840P563-F1
#
_entry.id   AF-A0A840P563-F1
#
_cell.length_a   1.000
_cell.length_b   1.000
_cell.length_c   1.000
_cell.angle_alpha   90.00
_cell.angle_beta   90.00
_cell.angle_gamma   90.00
#
_symmetry.space_group_name_H-M   'P 1'
#
loop_
_entity.id
_entity.type
_entity.pdbx_description
1 polymer ?
#
loop_
_entity_poly.entity_id
_entity_poly.type
_entity_poly.pdbx_seq_one_letter_code
_entity_poly.pdbx_strand_id
1 'polypeptide(L)'
;MSTSTALLRPRWIAALALVVLVVAMGLSAEYRSTATVAASAQAKKFDPAAYGAQTYESKVVPAIQKGAVELPELVEALEADKDAAGAKYGHRHGTSPYSFAVKGTGEAGEVKGTLLQVTVPGLPEDTKVYLQIGPAINGTALRDAAGFITFNQFLNQVEYADAATALNDQMREKVLKNLDAAALKGKKIAFTGAFTLLTTSTLTITPIAIEEAP
;
A
#
# COMPACT_ATOMS: atom_id res chain seq x y z
N MET A 1 -7.52 -3.39 -72.39
CA MET A 1 -8.63 -3.29 -71.41
C MET A 1 -8.17 -2.36 -70.31
N SER A 2 -8.65 -1.10 -70.31
CA SER A 2 -8.25 -0.09 -69.33
C SER A 2 -9.36 0.03 -68.29
N THR A 3 -9.16 -0.52 -67.09
CA THR A 3 -10.07 -0.38 -65.95
C THR A 3 -9.93 1.03 -65.38
N SER A 4 -10.94 1.86 -65.63
CA SER A 4 -11.07 3.20 -65.06
C SER A 4 -11.48 3.07 -63.58
N THR A 5 -10.54 3.30 -62.67
CA THR A 5 -10.83 3.40 -61.24
C THR A 5 -11.44 4.79 -60.99
N ALA A 6 -12.77 4.87 -60.98
CA ALA A 6 -13.47 6.09 -60.63
C ALA A 6 -13.19 6.42 -59.15
N LEU A 7 -12.32 7.39 -58.88
CA LEU A 7 -12.02 7.87 -57.54
C LEU A 7 -13.30 8.50 -56.95
N LEU A 8 -13.82 7.88 -55.89
CA LEU A 8 -14.97 8.36 -55.14
C LEU A 8 -14.70 9.80 -54.67
N ARG A 9 -15.65 10.71 -54.93
CA ARG A 9 -15.54 12.12 -54.50
C ARG A 9 -15.28 12.19 -52.98
N PRO A 10 -14.46 13.13 -52.49
CA PRO A 10 -14.01 13.17 -51.09
C PRO A 10 -15.14 13.19 -50.05
N ARG A 11 -16.33 13.68 -50.43
CA ARG A 11 -17.53 13.68 -49.58
C ARG A 11 -18.07 12.26 -49.30
N TRP A 12 -17.93 11.34 -50.26
CA TRP A 12 -18.33 9.95 -50.11
C TRP A 12 -17.32 9.14 -49.30
N ILE A 13 -16.03 9.47 -49.43
CA ILE A 13 -14.97 8.88 -48.58
C ILE A 13 -15.20 9.29 -47.11
N ALA A 14 -15.50 10.56 -46.86
CA ALA A 14 -15.81 11.05 -45.51
C ALA A 14 -17.08 10.39 -44.91
N ALA A 15 -18.14 10.23 -45.71
CA ALA A 15 -19.35 9.54 -45.28
C ALA A 15 -19.09 8.07 -44.94
N LEU A 16 -18.30 7.38 -45.77
CA LEU A 16 -17.97 5.97 -45.55
C LEU A 16 -17.05 5.79 -44.34
N ALA A 17 -16.10 6.70 -44.11
CA ALA A 17 -15.28 6.74 -42.91
C ALA A 17 -16.09 6.97 -41.63
N LEU A 18 -17.10 7.86 -41.68
CA LEU A 18 -18.01 8.10 -40.55
C LEU A 18 -18.83 6.84 -40.21
N VAL A 19 -19.34 6.14 -41.23
CA VAL A 19 -20.09 4.89 -41.04
C VAL A 19 -19.20 3.81 -40.43
N VAL A 20 -17.98 3.65 -40.92
CA VAL A 20 -17.01 2.70 -40.36
C VAL A 20 -16.67 3.04 -38.91
N LEU A 21 -16.51 4.33 -38.57
CA LEU A 21 -16.27 4.77 -37.19
C LEU A 21 -17.43 4.40 -36.27
N VAL A 22 -18.68 4.65 -36.68
CA VAL A 22 -19.87 4.32 -35.88
C VAL A 22 -20.01 2.81 -35.68
N VAL A 23 -19.73 2.01 -36.72
CA VAL A 23 -19.73 0.55 -36.61
C VAL A 23 -18.61 0.06 -35.68
N ALA A 24 -17.41 0.64 -35.77
CA ALA A 24 -16.29 0.29 -34.88
C ALA A 24 -16.61 0.64 -33.41
N MET A 25 -17.26 1.77 -33.15
CA MET A 25 -17.73 2.14 -31.81
C MET A 25 -18.79 1.16 -31.30
N GLY A 26 -19.72 0.73 -32.15
CA GLY A 26 -20.74 -0.27 -31.81
C GLY A 26 -20.16 -1.66 -31.52
N LEU A 27 -19.11 -2.07 -32.26
CA LEU A 27 -18.43 -3.35 -32.05
C LEU A 27 -17.46 -3.33 -30.87
N SER A 28 -16.92 -2.16 -30.51
CA SER A 28 -15.99 -2.00 -29.37
C SER A 28 -16.72 -1.73 -28.04
N ALA A 29 -18.01 -1.41 -28.08
CA ALA A 29 -18.83 -1.21 -26.90
C ALA A 29 -19.25 -2.57 -26.32
N GLU A 30 -18.52 -3.03 -25.29
CA GLU A 30 -18.94 -4.22 -24.54
C GLU A 30 -20.15 -3.86 -23.65
N TYR A 31 -21.33 -4.29 -24.05
CA TYR A 31 -22.55 -4.13 -23.25
C TYR A 31 -22.53 -5.12 -22.08
N ARG A 32 -22.22 -4.63 -20.87
CA ARG A 32 -22.39 -5.39 -19.63
C ARG A 32 -23.82 -5.18 -19.12
N SER A 33 -24.65 -6.22 -19.17
CA SER A 33 -26.03 -6.14 -18.68
C SER A 33 -26.07 -5.88 -17.17
N THR A 34 -27.09 -5.17 -16.69
CA THR A 34 -27.32 -4.93 -15.25
C THR A 34 -27.42 -6.24 -14.47
N ALA A 35 -27.92 -7.32 -15.10
CA ALA A 35 -27.94 -8.66 -14.52
C ALA A 35 -26.53 -9.27 -14.38
N THR A 36 -25.60 -8.99 -15.28
CA THR A 36 -24.20 -9.43 -15.14
C THR A 36 -23.49 -8.66 -14.04
N VAL A 37 -23.74 -7.34 -13.94
CA VAL A 37 -23.23 -6.49 -12.84
C VAL A 37 -23.81 -6.92 -11.49
N ALA A 38 -25.11 -7.25 -11.44
CA ALA A 38 -25.77 -7.78 -10.26
C ALA A 38 -25.24 -9.18 -9.89
N ALA A 39 -25.03 -10.07 -10.86
CA ALA A 39 -24.43 -11.38 -10.60
C ALA A 39 -22.99 -11.29 -10.07
N SER A 40 -22.18 -10.33 -10.54
CA SER A 40 -20.89 -10.02 -9.93
C SER A 40 -20.99 -9.35 -8.56
N ALA A 41 -22.07 -8.62 -8.27
CA ALA A 41 -22.38 -8.11 -6.93
C ALA A 41 -22.93 -9.21 -5.99
N GLN A 42 -23.39 -10.33 -6.55
CA GLN A 42 -23.76 -11.56 -5.83
C GLN A 42 -22.55 -12.43 -5.51
N ALA A 43 -21.37 -12.14 -6.05
CA ALA A 43 -20.12 -12.64 -5.47
C ALA A 43 -20.07 -12.13 -4.02
N LYS A 44 -19.89 -13.06 -3.08
CA LYS A 44 -19.91 -12.82 -1.62
C LYS A 44 -19.30 -11.44 -1.29
N LYS A 45 -20.15 -10.50 -0.86
CA LYS A 45 -19.75 -9.14 -0.45
C LYS A 45 -18.46 -9.23 0.36
N PHE A 46 -17.42 -8.52 -0.07
CA PHE A 46 -16.14 -8.53 0.64
C PHE A 46 -16.38 -8.17 2.10
N ASP A 47 -15.83 -9.00 3.00
CA ASP A 47 -15.87 -8.80 4.44
C ASP A 47 -14.47 -8.40 4.91
N PRO A 48 -14.23 -7.08 5.13
CA PRO A 48 -12.92 -6.60 5.53
C PRO A 48 -12.46 -7.20 6.86
N ALA A 49 -13.36 -7.32 7.84
CA ALA A 49 -13.02 -7.83 9.16
C ALA A 49 -12.57 -9.28 9.10
N ALA A 50 -13.30 -10.12 8.36
CA ALA A 50 -12.90 -11.50 8.13
C ALA A 50 -11.59 -11.61 7.33
N TYR A 51 -11.37 -10.74 6.34
CA TYR A 51 -10.11 -10.70 5.58
C TYR A 51 -8.93 -10.34 6.48
N GLY A 52 -9.05 -9.28 7.28
CA GLY A 52 -8.04 -8.86 8.24
C GLY A 52 -7.67 -9.97 9.21
N ALA A 53 -8.67 -10.55 9.89
CA ALA A 53 -8.47 -11.62 10.86
C ALA A 53 -7.76 -12.86 10.27
N GLN A 54 -8.09 -13.23 9.02
CA GLN A 54 -7.47 -14.38 8.36
C GLN A 54 -6.08 -14.08 7.80
N THR A 55 -5.81 -12.84 7.40
CA THR A 55 -4.62 -12.49 6.59
C THR A 55 -3.52 -11.85 7.43
N TYR A 56 -3.86 -11.13 8.49
CA TYR A 56 -2.91 -10.34 9.27
C TYR A 56 -1.82 -11.21 9.90
N GLU A 57 -2.18 -12.09 10.84
CA GLU A 57 -1.20 -12.93 11.55
C GLU A 57 -0.60 -14.02 10.66
N SER A 58 -1.39 -14.60 9.74
CA SER A 58 -0.98 -15.76 8.96
C SER A 58 -0.07 -15.42 7.77
N LYS A 59 -0.21 -14.22 7.20
CA LYS A 59 0.51 -13.82 5.98
C LYS A 59 1.23 -12.48 6.11
N VAL A 60 0.57 -11.43 6.60
CA VAL A 60 1.17 -10.08 6.64
C VAL A 60 2.30 -10.01 7.66
N VAL A 61 2.07 -10.45 8.91
CA VAL A 61 3.11 -10.43 9.94
C VAL A 61 4.37 -11.19 9.51
N PRO A 62 4.29 -12.44 9.01
CA PRO A 62 5.45 -13.16 8.48
C PRO A 62 6.11 -12.48 7.27
N ALA A 63 5.32 -11.91 6.35
CA ALA A 63 5.85 -11.21 5.18
C ALA A 63 6.66 -9.98 5.59
N ILE A 64 6.12 -9.16 6.50
CA ILE A 64 6.82 -7.98 7.04
C ILE A 64 8.07 -8.42 7.82
N GLN A 65 7.99 -9.43 8.68
CA GLN A 65 9.15 -9.92 9.43
C GLN A 65 10.27 -10.43 8.50
N LYS A 66 9.90 -11.16 7.43
CA LYS A 66 10.87 -11.68 6.46
C LYS A 66 11.47 -10.58 5.59
N GLY A 67 10.69 -9.56 5.25
CA GLY A 67 11.12 -8.40 4.49
C GLY A 67 11.78 -7.30 5.33
N ALA A 68 11.80 -7.43 6.66
CA ALA A 68 12.24 -6.37 7.55
C ALA A 68 13.73 -6.10 7.42
N VAL A 69 14.07 -4.93 6.88
CA VAL A 69 15.43 -4.41 6.81
C VAL A 69 15.75 -3.58 8.05
N GLU A 70 17.00 -3.57 8.49
CA GLU A 70 17.42 -2.67 9.57
C GLU A 70 17.22 -1.21 9.13
N LEU A 71 16.56 -0.42 9.97
CA LEU A 71 16.19 0.96 9.62
C LEU A 71 17.40 1.83 9.21
N PRO A 72 18.56 1.78 9.89
CA PRO A 72 19.74 2.52 9.48
C PRO A 72 20.27 2.13 8.09
N GLU A 73 20.32 0.82 7.79
CA GLU A 73 20.75 0.32 6.47
C GLU A 73 19.81 0.81 5.36
N LEU A 74 18.50 0.77 5.62
CA LEU A 74 17.51 1.24 4.65
C LEU A 74 17.63 2.75 4.42
N VAL A 75 17.81 3.55 5.47
CA VAL A 75 17.93 5.01 5.33
C VAL A 75 19.19 5.38 4.56
N GLU A 76 20.34 4.75 4.84
CA GLU A 76 21.56 4.93 4.06
C GLU A 76 21.35 4.59 2.58
N ALA A 77 20.70 3.46 2.29
CA ALA A 77 20.39 3.06 0.92
C ALA A 77 19.45 4.06 0.22
N LEU A 78 18.46 4.60 0.94
CA LEU A 78 17.52 5.61 0.43
C LEU A 78 18.19 6.96 0.17
N GLU A 79 19.20 7.33 0.94
CA GLU A 79 20.00 8.54 0.70
C GLU A 79 20.90 8.39 -0.52
N ALA A 80 21.47 7.20 -0.73
CA ALA A 80 22.30 6.91 -1.90
C ALA A 80 21.49 6.87 -3.21
N ASP A 81 20.42 6.06 -3.26
CA ASP A 81 19.52 5.97 -4.42
C ASP A 81 18.14 5.44 -4.00
N LYS A 82 17.15 6.33 -4.01
CA LYS A 82 15.77 6.02 -3.61
C LYS A 82 15.11 4.97 -4.48
N ASP A 83 15.34 5.00 -5.79
CA ASP A 83 14.70 4.07 -6.71
C ASP A 83 15.36 2.69 -6.64
N ALA A 84 16.69 2.64 -6.50
CA ALA A 84 17.41 1.38 -6.30
C ALA A 84 17.07 0.73 -4.96
N ALA A 85 17.04 1.50 -3.87
CA ALA A 85 16.62 1.02 -2.56
C ALA A 85 15.15 0.57 -2.56
N GLY A 86 14.27 1.35 -3.21
CA GLY A 86 12.88 0.98 -3.44
C GLY A 86 12.72 -0.35 -4.17
N ALA A 87 13.48 -0.55 -5.25
CA ALA A 87 13.45 -1.80 -6.03
C ALA A 87 14.03 -3.00 -5.28
N LYS A 88 15.03 -2.78 -4.41
CA LYS A 88 15.72 -3.84 -3.66
C LYS A 88 14.98 -4.27 -2.39
N TYR A 89 14.45 -3.30 -1.63
CA TYR A 89 13.96 -3.51 -0.27
C TYR A 89 12.47 -3.21 -0.10
N GLY A 90 11.86 -2.53 -1.07
CA GLY A 90 10.48 -2.06 -0.98
C GLY A 90 9.56 -2.72 -2.00
N HIS A 91 8.28 -2.37 -1.86
CA HIS A 91 7.24 -2.73 -2.79
C HIS A 91 6.47 -1.47 -3.19
N ARG A 92 6.10 -1.36 -4.46
CA ARG A 92 5.19 -0.32 -4.96
C ARG A 92 4.23 -0.88 -5.98
N HIS A 93 3.04 -0.30 -6.05
CA HIS A 93 2.08 -0.59 -7.11
C HIS A 93 2.06 0.57 -8.11
N GLY A 94 2.44 0.29 -9.36
CA GLY A 94 2.51 1.32 -10.41
C GLY A 94 3.45 2.46 -10.03
N THR A 95 2.90 3.68 -10.00
CA THR A 95 3.63 4.92 -9.66
C THR A 95 3.44 5.35 -8.20
N SER A 96 2.84 4.51 -7.35
CA SER A 96 2.72 4.81 -5.92
C SER A 96 4.10 4.86 -5.24
N PRO A 97 4.22 5.59 -4.11
CA PRO A 97 5.45 5.56 -3.31
C PRO A 97 5.80 4.15 -2.84
N TYR A 98 7.08 3.89 -2.63
CA TYR A 98 7.54 2.61 -2.08
C TYR A 98 7.12 2.45 -0.62
N SER A 99 6.66 1.25 -0.30
CA SER A 99 6.41 0.78 1.05
C SER A 99 7.47 -0.23 1.45
N PHE A 100 7.98 -0.10 2.67
CA PHE A 100 9.10 -0.88 3.18
C PHE A 100 8.71 -1.57 4.48
N ALA A 101 9.21 -2.79 4.66
CA ALA A 101 9.22 -3.46 5.94
C ALA A 101 10.54 -3.15 6.65
N VAL A 102 10.48 -2.75 7.91
CA VAL A 102 11.65 -2.37 8.71
C VAL A 102 11.60 -2.92 10.10
N LYS A 103 12.79 -3.09 10.65
CA LYS A 103 13.03 -3.33 12.07
C LYS A 103 14.11 -2.40 12.58
N GLY A 104 14.10 -2.15 13.87
CA GLY A 104 15.10 -1.32 14.51
C GLY A 104 14.95 -1.34 16.02
N THR A 105 15.98 -0.82 16.68
CA THR A 105 15.97 -0.61 18.13
C THR A 105 16.28 0.85 18.39
N GLY A 106 15.51 1.49 19.25
CA GLY A 106 15.69 2.91 19.57
C GLY A 106 15.13 3.28 20.93
N GLU A 107 15.41 4.50 21.38
CA GLU A 107 14.86 5.04 22.61
C GLU A 107 13.48 5.63 22.33
N ALA A 108 12.47 5.19 23.07
CA ALA A 108 11.13 5.75 23.00
C ALA A 108 11.10 7.13 23.66
N GLY A 109 10.79 8.15 22.87
CA GLY A 109 10.71 9.54 23.28
C GLY A 109 9.30 9.94 23.73
N GLU A 110 8.93 11.16 23.38
CA GLU A 110 7.61 11.71 23.72
C GLU A 110 6.50 11.14 22.83
N VAL A 111 5.35 10.84 23.46
CA VAL A 111 4.10 10.55 22.75
C VAL A 111 3.46 11.88 22.35
N LYS A 112 3.37 12.13 21.04
CA LYS A 112 2.72 13.30 20.45
C LYS A 112 1.38 12.90 19.87
N GLY A 113 0.33 12.96 20.70
CA GLY A 113 -1.02 12.55 20.33
C GLY A 113 -1.08 11.04 20.07
N THR A 114 -1.15 10.64 18.81
CA THR A 114 -1.24 9.24 18.36
C THR A 114 0.08 8.66 17.83
N LEU A 115 1.18 9.41 17.96
CA LEU A 115 2.49 9.02 17.46
C LEU A 115 3.49 8.95 18.61
N LEU A 116 4.23 7.84 18.70
CA LEU A 116 5.38 7.72 19.59
C LEU A 116 6.64 8.08 18.81
N GLN A 117 7.36 9.12 19.24
CA GLN A 117 8.66 9.43 18.67
C GLN A 117 9.69 8.40 19.14
N VAL A 118 10.53 7.91 18.23
CA VAL A 118 11.61 6.97 18.55
C VAL A 118 12.93 7.50 18.02
N THR A 119 13.96 7.51 18.86
CA THR A 119 15.32 7.89 18.48
C THR A 119 16.10 6.62 18.17
N VAL A 120 16.39 6.39 16.90
CA VAL A 120 17.14 5.21 16.44
C VAL A 120 18.60 5.62 16.19
N PRO A 121 19.58 4.99 16.84
CA PRO A 121 20.99 5.30 16.61
C PRO A 121 21.40 4.93 15.17
N GLY A 122 22.28 5.75 14.59
CA GLY A 122 22.76 5.55 13.21
C GLY A 122 21.87 6.18 12.13
N LEU A 123 20.81 6.91 12.50
CA LEU A 123 20.06 7.74 11.57
C LEU A 123 20.61 9.18 11.51
N PRO A 124 20.46 9.87 10.36
CA PRO A 124 20.75 11.30 10.26
C PRO A 124 19.94 12.11 11.28
N GLU A 125 20.51 13.16 11.86
CA GLU A 125 19.86 13.99 12.90
C GLU A 125 18.52 14.60 12.45
N ASP A 126 18.38 14.85 11.15
CA ASP A 126 17.16 15.40 10.55
C ASP A 126 16.05 14.35 10.34
N THR A 127 16.34 13.05 10.52
CA THR A 127 15.39 11.96 10.31
C THR A 127 14.59 11.68 11.56
N LYS A 128 13.29 11.98 11.51
CA LYS A 128 12.35 11.72 12.62
C LYS A 128 11.60 10.41 12.39
N VAL A 129 11.69 9.50 13.35
CA VAL A 129 10.96 8.23 13.33
C VAL A 129 9.77 8.31 14.30
N TYR A 130 8.59 7.97 13.79
CA TYR A 130 7.36 7.90 14.56
C TYR A 130 6.70 6.54 14.42
N LEU A 131 6.33 5.91 15.53
CA LEU A 131 5.48 4.74 15.53
C LEU A 131 4.02 5.17 15.69
N GLN A 132 3.14 4.67 14.82
CA GLN A 132 1.69 4.89 14.97
C GLN A 132 1.16 4.04 16.12
N ILE A 133 0.73 4.71 17.20
CA ILE A 133 0.17 4.10 18.41
C ILE A 133 -1.27 4.58 18.70
N GLY A 134 -1.90 5.23 17.72
CA GLY A 134 -3.22 5.82 17.85
C GLY A 134 -4.37 4.80 17.85
N PRO A 135 -5.57 5.21 18.32
CA PRO A 135 -6.78 4.42 18.17
C PRO A 135 -7.21 4.25 16.71
N ALA A 136 -6.72 5.13 15.82
CA ALA A 136 -6.87 5.02 14.37
C ALA A 136 -5.48 5.06 13.72
N ILE A 137 -5.22 4.08 12.86
CA ILE A 137 -3.97 3.90 12.15
C ILE A 137 -4.21 4.25 10.68
N ASN A 138 -3.44 5.21 10.19
CA ASN A 138 -3.66 5.76 8.86
C ASN A 138 -2.72 5.11 7.84
N GLY A 139 -3.21 5.05 6.60
CA GLY A 139 -2.44 4.61 5.43
C GLY A 139 -2.53 3.11 5.17
N THR A 140 -1.74 2.67 4.19
CA THR A 140 -1.82 1.34 3.60
C THR A 140 -0.50 0.56 3.72
N ALA A 141 0.42 1.04 4.57
CA ALA A 141 1.79 0.57 4.64
C ALA A 141 1.90 -0.94 4.87
N LEU A 142 1.09 -1.53 5.76
CA LEU A 142 1.10 -2.98 6.00
C LEU A 142 0.67 -3.79 4.78
N ARG A 143 -0.36 -3.33 4.07
CA ARG A 143 -0.85 -3.98 2.85
C ARG A 143 0.19 -3.91 1.74
N ASP A 144 0.75 -2.73 1.54
CA ASP A 144 1.63 -2.45 0.41
C ASP A 144 3.03 -3.04 0.63
N ALA A 145 3.57 -2.97 1.85
CA ALA A 145 4.86 -3.58 2.20
C ALA A 145 4.80 -5.11 2.30
N ALA A 146 3.61 -5.73 2.36
CA ALA A 146 3.49 -7.18 2.29
C ALA A 146 3.81 -7.74 0.90
N GLY A 147 3.76 -6.92 -0.16
CA GLY A 147 4.19 -7.25 -1.52
C GLY A 147 3.31 -8.24 -2.29
N PHE A 148 2.54 -9.10 -1.60
CA PHE A 148 1.66 -10.09 -2.24
C PHE A 148 0.20 -9.63 -2.39
N ILE A 149 -0.22 -8.57 -1.70
CA ILE A 149 -1.60 -8.07 -1.77
C ILE A 149 -1.68 -7.07 -2.92
N THR A 150 -2.44 -7.39 -3.96
CA THR A 150 -2.54 -6.56 -5.17
C THR A 150 -4.00 -6.20 -5.45
N PHE A 151 -4.21 -5.05 -6.11
CA PHE A 151 -5.54 -4.57 -6.48
C PHE A 151 -6.38 -5.62 -7.24
N ASN A 152 -5.74 -6.43 -8.08
CA ASN A 152 -6.40 -7.48 -8.88
C ASN A 152 -7.10 -8.58 -8.04
N GLN A 153 -6.85 -8.62 -6.73
CA GLN A 153 -7.52 -9.54 -5.79
C GLN A 153 -8.86 -9.00 -5.28
N PHE A 154 -9.20 -7.76 -5.62
CA PHE A 154 -10.38 -7.04 -5.12
C PHE A 154 -11.24 -6.55 -6.29
N LEU A 155 -12.53 -6.42 -6.05
CA LEU A 155 -13.47 -6.01 -7.10
C LEU A 155 -13.34 -4.53 -7.46
N ASN A 156 -12.99 -3.70 -6.49
CA ASN A 156 -12.99 -2.25 -6.62
C ASN A 156 -12.03 -1.58 -5.62
N GLN A 157 -11.86 -0.26 -5.75
CA GLN A 157 -10.95 0.53 -4.91
C GLN A 157 -11.40 0.60 -3.44
N VAL A 158 -12.71 0.49 -3.19
CA VAL A 158 -13.25 0.50 -1.82
C VAL A 158 -12.85 -0.77 -1.08
N GLU A 159 -13.05 -1.95 -1.68
CA GLU A 159 -12.61 -3.22 -1.10
C GLU A 159 -11.10 -3.27 -0.87
N TYR A 160 -10.32 -2.74 -1.82
CA TYR A 160 -8.86 -2.68 -1.69
C TYR A 160 -8.42 -1.77 -0.54
N ALA A 161 -9.10 -0.65 -0.34
CA ALA A 161 -8.85 0.26 0.78
C ALA A 161 -9.31 -0.36 2.11
N ASP A 162 -10.50 -0.97 2.13
CA ASP A 162 -11.05 -1.65 3.30
C ASP A 162 -10.14 -2.80 3.77
N ALA A 163 -9.50 -3.51 2.84
CA ALA A 163 -8.51 -4.52 3.17
C ALA A 163 -7.31 -3.94 3.94
N ALA A 164 -6.83 -2.76 3.57
CA ALA A 164 -5.76 -2.09 4.30
C ALA A 164 -6.22 -1.63 5.69
N THR A 165 -7.41 -1.04 5.79
CA THR A 165 -8.01 -0.63 7.06
C THR A 165 -8.17 -1.82 8.00
N ALA A 166 -8.67 -2.96 7.50
CA ALA A 166 -8.85 -4.16 8.31
C ALA A 166 -7.52 -4.74 8.83
N LEU A 167 -6.44 -4.67 8.05
CA LEU A 167 -5.10 -5.06 8.52
C LEU A 167 -4.59 -4.13 9.62
N ASN A 168 -4.81 -2.82 9.46
CA ASN A 168 -4.47 -1.84 10.49
C ASN A 168 -5.27 -2.04 11.78
N ASP A 169 -6.55 -2.40 11.68
CA ASP A 169 -7.40 -2.71 12.83
C ASP A 169 -6.93 -3.95 13.57
N GLN A 170 -6.55 -5.02 12.85
CA GLN A 170 -5.95 -6.20 13.47
C GLN A 170 -4.63 -5.87 14.17
N MET A 171 -3.77 -5.08 13.54
CA MET A 171 -2.55 -4.60 14.19
C MET A 171 -2.87 -3.86 15.49
N ARG A 172 -3.81 -2.92 15.46
CA ARG A 172 -4.20 -2.15 16.65
C ARG A 172 -4.69 -3.08 17.77
N GLU A 173 -5.53 -4.04 17.45
CA GLU A 173 -6.08 -4.97 18.45
C GLU A 173 -5.02 -5.91 19.06
N LYS A 174 -4.03 -6.30 18.26
CA LYS A 174 -3.02 -7.29 18.66
C LYS A 174 -1.79 -6.66 19.31
N VAL A 175 -1.34 -5.52 18.79
CA VAL A 175 -0.10 -4.85 19.19
C VAL A 175 -0.39 -3.73 20.19
N LEU A 176 -1.37 -2.86 19.91
CA LEU A 176 -1.56 -1.62 20.68
C LEU A 176 -2.50 -1.78 21.87
N LYS A 177 -3.44 -2.73 21.83
CA LYS A 177 -4.47 -2.90 22.88
C LYS A 177 -3.90 -3.08 24.29
N ASN A 178 -2.76 -3.75 24.41
CA ASN A 178 -2.09 -4.01 25.69
C ASN A 178 -0.82 -3.18 25.86
N LEU A 179 -0.52 -2.27 24.93
CA LEU A 179 0.69 -1.47 24.96
C LEU A 179 0.47 -0.21 25.79
N ASP A 180 1.18 -0.09 26.91
CA ASP A 180 1.29 1.19 27.61
C ASP A 180 2.42 2.02 26.99
N ALA A 181 2.08 2.78 25.95
CA ALA A 181 3.04 3.63 25.26
C ALA A 181 3.64 4.73 26.16
N ALA A 182 2.92 5.15 27.21
CA ALA A 182 3.44 6.15 28.15
C ALA A 182 4.54 5.55 29.04
N ALA A 183 4.42 4.28 29.41
CA ALA A 183 5.43 3.55 30.16
C ALA A 183 6.71 3.26 29.35
N LEU A 184 6.68 3.37 28.02
CA LEU A 184 7.85 3.20 27.15
C LEU A 184 8.76 4.42 27.13
N LYS A 185 8.29 5.60 27.55
CA LYS A 185 9.09 6.83 27.48
C LYS A 185 10.40 6.70 28.26
N GLY A 186 11.53 6.99 27.59
CA GLY A 186 12.89 6.86 28.11
C GLY A 186 13.44 5.43 28.10
N LYS A 187 12.67 4.44 27.63
CA LYS A 187 13.10 3.05 27.52
C LYS A 187 13.61 2.75 26.12
N LYS A 188 14.49 1.76 26.05
CA LYS A 188 14.92 1.18 24.79
C LYS A 188 13.86 0.20 24.29
N ILE A 189 13.39 0.38 23.07
CA ILE A 189 12.39 -0.47 22.44
C ILE A 189 12.92 -1.06 21.14
N ALA A 190 12.61 -2.32 20.90
CA ALA A 190 12.73 -2.96 19.59
C ALA A 190 11.37 -2.88 18.90
N PHE A 191 11.36 -2.50 17.62
CA PHE A 191 10.14 -2.45 16.84
C PHE A 191 10.34 -3.13 15.48
N THR A 192 9.27 -3.72 14.98
CA THR A 192 9.17 -4.18 13.58
C THR A 192 7.88 -3.64 13.01
N GLY A 193 7.90 -3.16 11.78
CA GLY A 193 6.72 -2.55 11.15
C GLY A 193 6.91 -2.26 9.69
N ALA A 194 5.96 -1.53 9.13
CA ALA A 194 6.02 -1.06 7.76
C ALA A 194 5.76 0.44 7.66
N PHE A 195 6.39 1.10 6.70
CA PHE A 195 6.09 2.50 6.36
C PHE A 195 6.04 2.70 4.85
N THR A 196 5.33 3.74 4.43
CA THR A 196 5.35 4.23 3.05
C THR A 196 6.21 5.48 3.00
N LEU A 197 7.17 5.53 2.08
CA LEU A 197 8.11 6.64 1.95
C LEU A 197 7.41 7.87 1.37
N LEU A 198 6.86 8.71 2.24
CA LEU A 198 6.25 10.00 1.87
C LEU A 198 7.29 11.12 1.84
N THR A 199 8.18 11.15 2.83
CA THR A 199 9.31 12.08 2.93
C THR A 199 10.52 11.36 3.52
N THR A 200 11.73 11.81 3.21
CA THR A 200 12.97 11.23 3.76
C THR A 200 13.25 11.67 5.19
N SER A 201 12.77 12.85 5.59
CA SER A 201 13.02 13.42 6.92
C SER A 201 12.03 12.93 8.00
N THR A 202 10.92 12.29 7.61
CA THR A 202 9.92 11.80 8.56
C THR A 202 9.37 10.45 8.14
N LEU A 203 9.66 9.45 8.97
CA LEU A 203 9.28 8.06 8.77
C LEU A 203 8.16 7.70 9.75
N THR A 204 6.96 7.50 9.23
CA THR A 204 5.79 7.09 10.02
C THR A 204 5.58 5.59 9.86
N ILE A 205 5.99 4.84 10.87
CA ILE A 205 5.99 3.38 10.88
C ILE A 205 4.71 2.87 11.53
N THR A 206 4.10 1.89 10.87
CA THR A 206 2.97 1.11 11.35
C THR A 206 3.51 -0.18 11.97
N PRO A 207 3.58 -0.28 13.31
CA PRO A 207 4.29 -1.36 13.98
C PRO A 207 3.47 -2.67 13.93
N ILE A 208 4.09 -3.80 13.63
CA ILE A 208 3.52 -5.13 13.84
C ILE A 208 3.98 -5.77 15.15
N ALA A 209 5.04 -5.24 15.76
CA ALA A 209 5.56 -5.64 17.05
C ALA A 209 6.31 -4.46 17.69
N ILE A 210 6.10 -4.27 19.00
CA ILE A 210 6.86 -3.34 19.85
C ILE A 210 7.18 -4.09 21.14
N GLU A 211 8.47 -4.20 21.44
CA GLU A 211 8.96 -4.91 22.62
C GLU A 211 9.97 -4.03 23.36
N GLU A 212 10.00 -4.11 24.68
CA GLU A 212 11.07 -3.49 25.47
C GLU A 212 12.36 -4.26 25.21
N ALA A 213 13.39 -3.56 24.73
CA ALA A 213 14.69 -4.17 24.48
C ALA A 213 15.44 -4.36 25.81
N PRO A 214 16.15 -5.49 26.00
CA PRO A 214 16.96 -5.75 27.19
C PRO A 214 18.14 -4.77 27.35
#